data_AF-A0A645AXY6-F1
#
_entry.id   AF-A0A645AXY6-F1
#
_cell.length_a   1.000
_cell.length_b   1.000
_cell.length_c   1.000
_cell.angle_alpha   90.00
_cell.angle_beta   90.00
_cell.angle_gamma   90.00
#
_symmetry.space_group_name_H-M   'P 1'
#
loop_
_entity.id
_entity.type
_entity.pdbx_description
1 polymer ?
#
loop_
_entity_poly.entity_id
_entity_poly.type
_entity_poly.pdbx_seq_one_letter_code
_entity_poly.pdbx_strand_id
1 'polypeptide(L)' 'MSLLKSMIKKYNQTLVMITHDETIAQMADRVIYIEDGKVIKGGVIND' A
#
# COMPACT_ATOMS: atom_id res chain seq x y z
N MET A 1 4.64 7.76 -10.18
CA MET A 1 3.89 6.49 -10.02
C MET A 1 3.40 5.82 -11.32
N SER A 2 3.46 6.48 -12.47
CA SER A 2 2.92 5.95 -13.73
C SER A 2 3.57 4.64 -14.20
N LEU A 3 4.91 4.55 -14.14
CA LEU A 3 5.66 3.38 -14.59
C LEU A 3 5.38 2.13 -13.73
N LEU A 4 5.46 2.24 -12.41
CA LEU A 4 5.19 1.10 -11.52
C LEU A 4 3.74 0.60 -11.68
N LYS A 5 2.77 1.53 -11.80
CA LYS A 5 1.37 1.17 -12.07
C LYS A 5 1.17 0.48 -13.43
N SER A 6 1.93 0.86 -14.47
CA SER A 6 1.83 0.20 -15.78
C SER A 6 2.43 -1.21 -15.76
N MET A 7 3.50 -1.44 -15.01
CA MET A 7 4.10 -2.75 -14.81
C MET A 7 3.14 -3.71 -14.08
N ILE A 8 2.50 -3.25 -13.00
CA ILE A 8 1.47 -4.02 -12.26
C ILE A 8 0.39 -4.51 -13.23
N LYS A 9 -0.17 -3.60 -14.03
CA LYS A 9 -1.24 -3.93 -14.98
C LYS A 9 -0.77 -4.87 -16.10
N LYS A 10 0.45 -4.67 -16.60
CA LYS A 10 1.00 -5.45 -17.71
C LYS A 10 1.39 -6.87 -17.31
N TYR A 11 1.91 -7.05 -16.10
CA TYR A 11 2.48 -8.32 -15.64
C TYR A 11 1.69 -8.97 -14.51
N ASN A 12 0.54 -8.39 -14.15
CA ASN A 12 -0.34 -8.86 -13.07
C ASN A 12 0.41 -9.06 -11.73
N GLN A 13 1.38 -8.18 -11.47
CA GLN A 13 2.26 -8.25 -10.30
C GLN A 13 1.62 -7.55 -9.10
N THR A 14 1.85 -8.08 -7.90
CA THR A 14 1.47 -7.39 -6.66
C THR A 14 2.55 -6.37 -6.30
N LEU A 15 2.16 -5.12 -6.04
CA LEU A 15 3.05 -4.07 -5.52
C LEU A 15 2.74 -3.82 -4.05
N VAL A 16 3.75 -3.98 -3.19
CA VAL A 16 3.76 -3.45 -1.83
C VAL A 16 4.69 -2.24 -1.82
N MET A 17 4.21 -1.12 -1.30
CA MET A 17 4.98 0.12 -1.22
C MET A 17 4.91 0.68 0.20
N ILE A 18 6.05 1.19 0.67
CA ILE A 18 6.17 1.90 1.94
C ILE A 18 6.44 3.37 1.61
N THR A 19 5.70 4.28 2.23
CA THR A 19 5.85 5.72 2.05
C THR A 19 5.45 6.47 3.32
N HIS A 20 6.07 7.62 3.57
CA HIS A 20 5.61 8.60 4.57
C HIS A 20 4.74 9.70 3.94
N ASP A 21 4.59 9.73 2.62
CA ASP A 21 3.73 10.67 1.89
C ASP A 21 2.30 10.13 1.80
N GLU A 22 1.38 10.81 2.49
CA GLU A 22 -0.05 10.45 2.52
C GLU A 22 -0.70 10.51 1.13
N THR A 23 -0.27 11.43 0.27
CA THR A 23 -0.82 11.58 -1.09
C THR A 23 -0.55 10.32 -1.89
N ILE A 24 0.67 9.79 -1.79
CA ILE A 24 1.06 8.54 -2.46
C ILE A 24 0.30 7.34 -1.87
N ALA A 25 0.12 7.31 -0.54
CA ALA A 25 -0.61 6.25 0.12
C ALA A 25 -2.09 6.20 -0.32
N GLN A 26 -2.76 7.35 -0.41
CA GLN A 26 -4.15 7.46 -0.87
C GLN A 26 -4.36 6.99 -2.32
N MET A 27 -3.30 6.94 -3.13
CA MET A 27 -3.35 6.42 -4.50
C MET A 27 -3.33 4.89 -4.59
N ALA A 28 -3.15 4.18 -3.47
CA ALA A 28 -3.11 2.71 -3.40
C ALA A 28 -4.52 2.13 -3.21
N ASP A 29 -4.71 0.88 -3.64
CA ASP A 29 -5.98 0.17 -3.45
C ASP A 29 -6.26 -0.13 -1.97
N ARG A 30 -5.20 -0.31 -1.18
CA ARG A 30 -5.25 -0.57 0.26
C ARG A 30 -4.12 0.19 0.95
N VAL A 31 -4.41 0.73 2.13
CA VAL A 31 -3.42 1.42 2.98
C VAL A 31 -3.39 0.73 4.34
N ILE A 32 -2.18 0.39 4.79
CA ILE A 32 -1.90 -0.19 6.11
C ILE A 32 -0.97 0.79 6.83
N TYR A 33 -1.37 1.22 8.02
CA TYR A 33 -0.57 2.07 8.89
C TYR A 33 0.11 1.20 9.94
N ILE A 34 1.42 1.38 10.09
CA ILE A 34 2.24 0.65 11.04
C ILE A 34 2.94 1.66 11.96
N GLU A 35 2.88 1.43 13.25
CA GLU A 35 3.59 2.18 14.28
C GLU A 35 4.13 1.20 15.33
N ASP A 36 5.36 1.38 15.79
CA ASP A 36 6.03 0.51 16.76
C ASP A 36 5.91 -1.00 16.46
N GLY A 37 6.02 -1.36 15.18
CA GLY A 37 5.95 -2.74 14.71
C GLY A 37 4.55 -3.37 14.71
N LYS A 38 3.50 -2.59 14.98
CA LYS A 38 2.11 -3.04 15.01
C LYS A 38 1.28 -2.36 13.92
N VAL A 39 0.31 -3.09 13.35
CA VAL A 39 -0.68 -2.50 12.44
C VAL A 39 -1.68 -1.73 13.29
N ILE A 40 -1.73 -0.41 13.11
CA ILE A 40 -2.62 0.46 13.87
C ILE A 40 -3.91 0.80 13.10
N LYS A 41 -3.91 0.67 11.77
CA LYS A 41 -5.07 0.97 10.92
C LYS A 41 -4.95 0.29 9.55
N GLY A 42 -6.05 -0.26 9.04
CA GLY A 42 -6.11 -0.88 7.72
C GLY A 42 -5.58 -2.31 7.71
N GLY A 43 -6.49 -3.27 7.54
CA GLY A 43 -6.27 -4.69 7.76
C GLY A 43 -7.48 -5.26 8.49
N VAL A 44 -7.97 -6.43 8.09
CA VAL A 44 -9.02 -7.11 8.84
C VAL A 44 -8.36 -7.56 10.15
N ILE A 45 -8.60 -6.81 11.22
CA ILE A 45 -8.37 -7.26 12.59
C ILE A 45 -9.46 -8.29 12.88
N ASN A 46 -9.16 -9.54 12.56
CA ASN A 46 -9.81 -10.64 13.25
C ASN A 46 -8.96 -10.88 14.50
N ASP A 47 -9.58 -10.69 15.66
CA ASP A 47 -9.02 -11.03 16.99
C ASP A 47 -8.41 -12.44 17.02
#